data_AF-A0AAD3E1P3-F1
#
_entry.id   AF-A0AAD3E1P3-F1
#
_cell.length_a   1.000
_cell.length_b   1.000
_cell.length_c   1.000
_cell.angle_alpha   90.00
_cell.angle_beta   90.00
_cell.angle_gamma   90.00
#
_symmetry.space_group_name_H-M   'P 1'
#
loop_
_entity.id
_entity.type
_entity.pdbx_description
1 polymer ?
#
loop_
_entity_poly.entity_id
_entity_poly.type
_entity_poly.pdbx_seq_one_letter_code
_entity_poly.pdbx_strand_id
1 'polypeptide(L)'
;LAATSGSGVSTSGGNSSTRGSSIASRFRQPHVPLWHRQPPPPPPSAVAQAWCNSCLSPGQAIAVISAYTGFDYYPGAALLDSILLAVRPQLPYMAVCEVSELLVTLAALRHVPGPQTLEIMATAALFPCTATCTTSPCTAAAAATVPGSATLSLEAPQPLHGRRPRQEQQLEVAEVAVGKGLLPGEAAVQRLRSLWALVMVGWRPAARTVEEVLAPVLPSCDDDVGDDACTPLDCDDATRLFSLLAMLPQEGLTVKRFGLGCMRAADALRKAAEMVDGGGISSIGGGASSS
;
A
#
# COMPACT_ATOMS: atom_id res chain seq x y z
N LEU A 1 -80.13 -14.20 4.73
CA LEU A 1 -78.87 -14.93 4.48
C LEU A 1 -77.75 -14.02 4.99
N ALA A 2 -77.41 -14.10 6.29
CA ALA A 2 -76.32 -14.93 6.86
C ALA A 2 -74.92 -14.38 6.47
N ALA A 3 -73.91 -14.21 7.31
CA ALA A 3 -73.71 -14.42 8.75
C ALA A 3 -72.43 -13.65 9.18
N THR A 4 -72.37 -13.31 10.47
CA THR A 4 -71.18 -12.89 11.24
C THR A 4 -70.19 -14.04 11.43
N SER A 5 -68.88 -13.78 11.28
CA SER A 5 -67.71 -14.36 12.00
C SER A 5 -66.45 -13.65 11.47
N GLY A 6 -65.56 -13.01 12.22
CA GLY A 6 -64.98 -13.40 13.50
C GLY A 6 -63.72 -14.21 13.27
N SER A 7 -62.53 -13.58 13.18
CA SER A 7 -61.27 -14.30 13.38
C SER A 7 -60.24 -13.41 14.08
N GLY A 8 -59.79 -13.92 15.23
CA GLY A 8 -59.08 -13.19 16.25
C GLY A 8 -57.61 -12.95 15.96
N VAL A 9 -57.13 -11.82 16.46
CA VAL A 9 -55.71 -11.50 16.64
C VAL A 9 -55.24 -12.20 17.91
N SER A 10 -54.51 -13.29 17.73
CA SER A 10 -53.79 -13.96 18.82
C SER A 10 -52.40 -13.35 18.95
N THR A 11 -52.24 -12.40 19.86
CA THR A 11 -50.93 -11.97 20.38
C THR A 11 -50.48 -12.93 21.46
N SER A 12 -49.71 -13.96 21.09
CA SER A 12 -49.00 -14.80 22.06
C SER A 12 -47.68 -14.12 22.43
N GLY A 13 -47.68 -13.46 23.59
CA GLY A 13 -46.48 -13.05 24.29
C GLY A 13 -45.70 -14.27 24.76
N GLY A 14 -44.48 -14.40 24.27
CA GLY A 14 -43.51 -15.41 24.69
C GLY A 14 -42.26 -14.73 25.22
N ASN A 15 -42.32 -14.22 26.45
CA ASN A 15 -41.15 -13.86 27.24
C ASN A 15 -40.36 -15.15 27.55
N SER A 16 -39.38 -15.47 26.73
CA SER A 16 -38.38 -16.48 27.05
C SER A 16 -37.00 -15.84 26.90
N SER A 17 -36.51 -15.35 28.03
CA SER A 17 -35.14 -14.89 28.27
C SER A 17 -34.16 -16.06 28.21
N THR A 18 -34.10 -16.74 27.07
CA THR A 18 -32.95 -17.56 26.71
C THR A 18 -31.95 -16.65 26.02
N ARG A 19 -30.75 -16.53 26.61
CA ARG A 19 -29.55 -15.92 26.02
C ARG A 19 -29.12 -16.68 24.75
N GLY A 20 -29.99 -16.79 23.76
CA GLY A 20 -29.67 -17.16 22.40
C GLY A 20 -29.32 -15.89 21.67
N SER A 21 -28.04 -15.49 21.73
CA SER A 21 -27.49 -14.57 20.73
C SER A 21 -27.79 -15.19 19.37
N SER A 22 -28.85 -14.72 18.72
CA SER A 22 -29.28 -15.22 17.41
C SER A 22 -28.06 -15.14 16.49
N ILE A 23 -27.69 -16.24 15.86
CA ILE A 23 -26.58 -16.28 14.89
C ILE A 23 -26.78 -15.17 13.84
N ALA A 24 -28.03 -14.85 13.48
CA ALA A 24 -28.36 -13.75 12.58
C ALA A 24 -28.03 -12.35 13.16
N SER A 25 -28.04 -12.17 14.48
CA SER A 25 -27.60 -10.92 15.13
C SER A 25 -26.08 -10.74 15.12
N ARG A 26 -25.29 -11.82 15.03
CA ARG A 26 -23.82 -11.73 14.86
C ARG A 26 -23.43 -11.24 13.47
N PHE A 27 -24.22 -11.56 12.44
CA PHE A 27 -24.01 -11.07 11.07
C PHE A 27 -24.49 -9.64 10.84
N ARG A 28 -25.22 -9.03 11.79
CA ARG A 28 -25.69 -7.63 11.70
C ARG A 28 -24.88 -6.65 12.55
N GLN A 29 -23.93 -7.13 13.35
CA GLN A 29 -23.02 -6.21 14.01
C GLN A 29 -22.09 -5.64 12.93
N PRO A 30 -21.92 -4.31 12.86
CA PRO A 30 -20.89 -3.73 12.02
C PRO A 30 -19.60 -4.43 12.40
N HIS A 31 -18.95 -5.08 11.41
CA HIS A 31 -17.72 -5.82 11.62
C HIS A 31 -16.72 -4.87 12.26
N VAL A 32 -16.57 -4.97 13.59
CA VAL A 32 -15.54 -4.23 14.30
C VAL A 32 -14.24 -4.77 13.72
N PRO A 33 -13.42 -3.92 13.10
CA PRO A 33 -12.23 -4.39 12.42
C PRO A 33 -11.38 -5.23 13.37
N LEU A 34 -10.93 -6.41 12.94
CA LEU A 34 -10.29 -7.41 13.81
C LEU A 34 -9.10 -6.85 14.60
N TRP A 35 -8.40 -5.87 14.03
CA TRP A 35 -7.27 -5.18 14.63
C TRP A 35 -7.61 -4.31 15.85
N HIS A 36 -8.86 -3.88 16.01
CA HIS A 36 -9.26 -3.17 17.23
C HIS A 36 -9.35 -4.11 18.45
N ARG A 37 -9.42 -5.42 18.24
CA ARG A 37 -9.68 -6.40 19.30
C ARG A 37 -8.50 -7.30 19.64
N GLN A 38 -7.51 -7.41 18.77
CA GLN A 38 -6.44 -8.38 18.94
C GLN A 38 -5.08 -7.68 18.76
N PRO A 39 -4.23 -7.63 19.81
CA PRO A 39 -2.85 -7.22 19.60
C PRO A 39 -2.21 -8.17 18.57
N PRO A 40 -1.21 -7.68 17.79
CA PRO A 40 -0.51 -8.54 16.84
C PRO A 40 0.00 -9.78 17.58
N PRO A 41 -0.12 -10.98 16.98
CA PRO A 41 0.41 -12.19 17.59
C PRO A 41 1.90 -11.99 17.92
N PRO A 42 2.40 -12.57 19.02
CA PRO A 42 3.82 -12.49 19.34
C PRO A 42 4.63 -13.05 18.16
N PRO A 43 5.85 -12.53 17.92
CA PRO A 43 6.67 -12.97 16.81
C PRO A 43 6.85 -14.50 16.87
N PRO A 44 6.88 -15.16 15.69
CA PRO A 44 6.94 -16.61 15.62
C PRO A 44 8.14 -17.15 16.42
N SER A 45 7.92 -18.23 17.18
CA SER A 45 9.01 -19.00 17.79
C SER A 45 9.98 -19.50 16.71
N ALA A 46 11.20 -19.89 17.09
CA ALA A 46 12.24 -20.34 16.12
C ALA A 46 11.73 -21.39 15.11
N VAL A 47 10.77 -22.24 15.51
CA VAL A 47 10.13 -23.23 14.62
C VAL A 47 9.18 -22.57 13.60
N ALA A 48 8.40 -21.59 14.01
CA ALA A 48 7.55 -20.82 13.10
C ALA A 48 8.39 -19.89 12.20
N GLN A 49 9.55 -19.44 12.68
CA GLN A 49 10.53 -18.70 11.87
C GLN A 49 11.15 -19.59 10.78
N ALA A 50 11.43 -20.86 11.07
CA ALA A 50 11.88 -21.83 10.05
C ALA A 50 10.80 -22.13 9.00
N TRP A 51 9.53 -22.14 9.39
CA TRP A 51 8.41 -22.25 8.44
C TRP A 51 8.30 -20.99 7.56
N CYS A 52 8.39 -19.79 8.15
CA CYS A 52 8.45 -18.53 7.40
C CYS A 52 9.63 -18.48 6.44
N ASN A 53 10.79 -19.04 6.81
CA ASN A 53 11.97 -19.13 5.94
C ASN A 53 11.79 -20.12 4.77
N SER A 54 10.83 -21.04 4.86
CA SER A 54 10.46 -21.95 3.77
C SER A 54 9.42 -21.32 2.84
N CYS A 55 8.80 -20.22 3.25
CA CYS A 55 7.88 -19.45 2.42
C CYS A 55 8.63 -18.42 1.58
N LEU A 56 7.97 -17.99 0.50
CA LEU A 56 8.44 -16.88 -0.33
C LEU A 56 8.65 -15.65 0.57
N SER A 57 9.83 -15.01 0.52
CA SER A 57 10.04 -13.79 1.29
C SER A 57 9.15 -12.67 0.74
N PRO A 58 8.76 -11.67 1.54
CA PRO A 58 7.83 -10.64 1.08
C PRO A 58 8.42 -9.83 -0.08
N GLY A 59 9.71 -9.50 -0.01
CA GLY A 59 10.44 -8.85 -1.11
C GLY A 59 10.50 -9.71 -2.38
N GLN A 60 10.63 -11.04 -2.27
CA GLN A 60 10.55 -11.94 -3.43
C GLN A 60 9.14 -11.96 -4.03
N ALA A 61 8.10 -11.97 -3.19
CA ALA A 61 6.72 -11.90 -3.64
C ALA A 61 6.44 -10.63 -4.42
N ILE A 62 6.85 -9.49 -3.87
CA ILE A 62 6.73 -8.18 -4.52
C ILE A 62 7.50 -8.20 -5.84
N ALA A 63 8.76 -8.65 -5.87
CA ALA A 63 9.55 -8.72 -7.10
C ALA A 63 8.90 -9.59 -8.18
N VAL A 64 8.33 -10.76 -7.81
CA VAL A 64 7.62 -11.64 -8.75
C VAL A 64 6.37 -10.97 -9.30
N ILE A 65 5.57 -10.31 -8.46
CA ILE A 65 4.35 -9.62 -8.88
C ILE A 65 4.70 -8.39 -9.74
N SER A 66 5.71 -7.61 -9.34
CA SER A 66 6.22 -6.46 -10.09
C SER A 66 6.76 -6.87 -11.46
N ALA A 67 7.41 -8.03 -11.58
CA ALA A 67 7.88 -8.53 -12.87
C ALA A 67 6.70 -8.70 -13.85
N TYR A 68 5.57 -9.25 -13.40
CA TYR A 68 4.37 -9.36 -14.25
C TYR A 68 3.83 -8.01 -14.70
N THR A 69 3.82 -7.00 -13.82
CA THR A 69 3.44 -5.63 -14.21
C THR A 69 4.39 -5.03 -15.25
N GLY A 70 5.69 -5.32 -15.15
CA GLY A 70 6.69 -4.80 -16.09
C GLY A 70 6.62 -5.44 -17.49
N PHE A 71 6.07 -6.65 -17.60
CA PHE A 71 5.87 -7.35 -18.88
C PHE A 71 4.48 -7.14 -19.47
N ASP A 72 3.63 -6.30 -18.88
CA ASP A 72 2.22 -6.14 -19.23
C ASP A 72 1.46 -7.48 -19.29
N TYR A 73 1.91 -8.46 -18.49
CA TYR A 73 1.31 -9.78 -18.43
C TYR A 73 0.43 -9.88 -17.19
N TYR A 74 -0.82 -10.26 -17.36
CA TYR A 74 -1.74 -10.44 -16.24
C TYR A 74 -1.66 -11.88 -15.70
N PRO A 75 -1.06 -12.11 -14.51
CA PRO A 75 -1.10 -13.41 -13.88
C PRO A 75 -2.55 -13.70 -13.47
N GLY A 76 -3.05 -14.90 -13.78
CA GLY A 76 -4.40 -15.29 -13.38
C GLY A 76 -4.61 -15.13 -11.87
N ALA A 77 -5.82 -14.78 -11.45
CA ALA A 77 -6.14 -14.47 -10.05
C ALA A 77 -5.73 -15.60 -9.08
N ALA A 78 -5.88 -16.87 -9.48
CA ALA A 78 -5.50 -18.02 -8.66
C ALA A 78 -3.99 -18.05 -8.31
N LEU A 79 -3.12 -17.59 -9.22
CA LEU A 79 -1.69 -17.51 -8.97
C LEU A 79 -1.39 -16.39 -7.96
N LEU A 80 -1.99 -15.22 -8.15
CA LEU A 80 -1.86 -14.10 -7.23
C LEU A 80 -2.36 -14.46 -5.83
N ASP A 81 -3.54 -15.07 -5.73
CA ASP A 81 -4.08 -15.56 -4.47
C ASP A 81 -3.16 -16.59 -3.79
N SER A 82 -2.53 -17.47 -4.58
CA SER A 82 -1.57 -18.45 -4.06
C SER A 82 -0.31 -17.79 -3.49
N ILE A 83 0.22 -16.77 -4.18
CA ILE A 83 1.35 -15.97 -3.69
C ILE A 83 0.95 -15.23 -2.41
N LEU A 84 -0.22 -14.58 -2.40
CA LEU A 84 -0.71 -13.87 -1.23
C LEU A 84 -0.97 -14.79 -0.04
N LEU A 85 -1.47 -16.01 -0.27
CA LEU A 85 -1.61 -17.02 0.78
C LEU A 85 -0.27 -17.43 1.38
N ALA A 86 0.80 -17.52 0.57
CA ALA A 86 2.15 -17.81 1.04
C ALA A 86 2.75 -16.66 1.86
N VAL A 87 2.44 -15.41 1.52
CA VAL A 87 2.94 -14.20 2.23
C VAL A 87 2.06 -13.83 3.42
N ARG A 88 0.80 -14.27 3.46
CA ARG A 88 -0.20 -13.90 4.48
C ARG A 88 0.29 -14.00 5.93
N PRO A 89 1.02 -15.06 6.36
CA PRO A 89 1.53 -15.16 7.73
C PRO A 89 2.56 -14.09 8.09
N GLN A 90 3.23 -13.52 7.08
CA GLN A 90 4.29 -12.54 7.22
C GLN A 90 3.74 -11.10 7.18
N LEU A 91 2.55 -10.88 6.58
CA LEU A 91 1.93 -9.55 6.43
C LEU A 91 1.92 -8.71 7.71
N PRO A 92 1.60 -9.24 8.92
CA PRO A 92 1.57 -8.41 10.14
C PRO A 92 2.94 -7.88 10.56
N TYR A 93 4.02 -8.49 10.06
CA TYR A 93 5.41 -8.17 10.42
C TYR A 93 6.16 -7.46 9.28
N MET A 94 5.54 -7.32 8.12
CA MET A 94 6.15 -6.63 6.99
C MET A 94 6.32 -5.15 7.29
N ALA A 95 7.36 -4.56 6.73
CA ALA A 95 7.55 -3.12 6.80
C ALA A 95 6.44 -2.40 6.02
N VAL A 96 6.05 -1.20 6.47
CA VAL A 96 4.99 -0.41 5.80
C VAL A 96 5.33 -0.18 4.33
N CYS A 97 6.60 0.06 4.01
CA CYS A 97 7.06 0.20 2.63
C CYS A 97 6.79 -1.06 1.80
N GLU A 98 7.12 -2.25 2.28
CA GLU A 98 6.86 -3.51 1.57
C GLU A 98 5.36 -3.73 1.35
N VAL A 99 4.53 -3.52 2.39
CA VAL A 99 3.08 -3.71 2.27
C VAL A 99 2.47 -2.73 1.27
N SER A 100 2.92 -1.48 1.31
CA SER A 100 2.44 -0.45 0.39
C SER A 100 2.86 -0.72 -1.06
N GLU A 101 4.08 -1.23 -1.30
CA GLU A 101 4.54 -1.62 -2.64
C GLU A 101 3.75 -2.83 -3.15
N LEU A 102 3.49 -3.81 -2.28
CA LEU A 102 2.60 -4.92 -2.57
C LEU A 102 1.18 -4.44 -2.91
N LEU A 103 0.61 -3.49 -2.17
CA LEU A 103 -0.71 -2.94 -2.48
C LEU A 103 -0.74 -2.21 -3.83
N VAL A 104 0.27 -1.40 -4.12
CA VAL A 104 0.37 -0.65 -5.38
C VAL A 104 0.49 -1.61 -6.57
N THR A 105 1.29 -2.66 -6.44
CA THR A 105 1.46 -3.67 -7.51
C THR A 105 0.18 -4.48 -7.73
N LEU A 106 -0.55 -4.85 -6.66
CA LEU A 106 -1.87 -5.49 -6.78
C LEU A 106 -2.90 -4.55 -7.44
N ALA A 107 -2.90 -3.26 -7.08
CA ALA A 107 -3.77 -2.26 -7.68
C ALA A 107 -3.46 -2.06 -9.18
N ALA A 108 -2.18 -2.04 -9.56
CA ALA A 108 -1.76 -1.97 -10.96
C ALA A 108 -2.26 -3.18 -11.77
N LEU A 109 -2.21 -4.38 -11.19
CA LEU A 109 -2.79 -5.58 -11.78
C LEU A 109 -4.31 -5.62 -11.70
N ARG A 110 -4.97 -4.72 -10.97
CA ARG A 110 -6.42 -4.76 -10.68
C ARG A 110 -6.86 -6.05 -9.97
N HIS A 111 -5.95 -6.66 -9.21
CA HIS A 111 -6.27 -7.85 -8.42
C HIS A 111 -6.91 -7.44 -7.09
N VAL A 112 -8.05 -8.04 -6.77
CA VAL A 112 -8.78 -7.81 -5.52
C VAL A 112 -8.52 -8.98 -4.59
N PRO A 113 -7.65 -8.83 -3.57
CA PRO A 113 -7.40 -9.89 -2.61
C PRO A 113 -8.66 -10.18 -1.79
N GLY A 114 -8.76 -11.41 -1.27
CA GLY A 114 -9.86 -11.78 -0.37
C GLY A 114 -9.96 -10.84 0.86
N PRO A 115 -11.17 -10.64 1.42
CA PRO A 115 -11.44 -9.59 2.40
C PRO A 115 -10.57 -9.70 3.66
N GLN A 116 -10.27 -10.91 4.12
CA GLN A 116 -9.41 -11.12 5.29
C GLN A 116 -7.96 -10.72 5.03
N THR A 117 -7.42 -11.03 3.85
CA THR A 117 -6.06 -10.64 3.47
C THR A 117 -5.98 -9.13 3.33
N LEU A 118 -6.99 -8.53 2.71
CA LEU A 118 -7.11 -7.08 2.54
C LEU A 118 -7.15 -6.37 3.90
N GLU A 119 -7.96 -6.84 4.85
CA GLU A 119 -7.99 -6.29 6.21
C GLU A 119 -6.61 -6.35 6.88
N ILE A 120 -5.89 -7.46 6.77
CA ILE A 120 -4.54 -7.59 7.35
C ILE A 120 -3.56 -6.60 6.69
N MET A 121 -3.58 -6.48 5.36
CA MET A 121 -2.74 -5.52 4.64
C MET A 121 -3.07 -4.07 5.02
N ALA A 122 -4.36 -3.73 5.11
CA ALA A 122 -4.80 -2.41 5.53
C ALA A 122 -4.28 -2.07 6.93
N THR A 123 -4.28 -3.06 7.84
CA THR A 123 -3.78 -2.84 9.20
C THR A 123 -2.28 -2.62 9.24
N ALA A 124 -1.52 -3.44 8.52
CA ALA A 124 -0.08 -3.32 8.46
C ALA A 124 0.37 -2.01 7.79
N ALA A 125 -0.36 -1.56 6.76
CA ALA A 125 -0.02 -0.34 6.02
C ALA A 125 -0.42 0.96 6.75
N LEU A 126 -1.61 0.99 7.36
CA LEU A 126 -2.16 2.22 7.95
C LEU A 126 -1.76 2.42 9.41
N PHE A 127 -1.54 1.31 10.14
CA PHE A 127 -1.19 1.32 11.55
C PHE A 127 0.15 0.61 11.77
N PRO A 128 1.28 1.23 11.36
CA PRO A 128 2.59 0.66 11.64
C PRO A 128 2.72 0.33 13.12
N CYS A 129 3.02 -0.94 13.40
CA CYS A 129 3.45 -1.32 14.73
C CYS A 129 4.76 -0.56 15.01
N THR A 130 4.74 0.33 16.01
CA THR A 130 5.94 1.06 16.47
C THR A 130 6.97 0.14 17.13
N ALA A 131 6.66 -1.14 17.26
CA ALA A 131 7.58 -2.19 17.70
C ALA A 131 8.58 -2.50 16.57
N THR A 132 9.54 -1.59 16.40
CA THR A 132 10.89 -1.78 15.83
C THR A 132 11.12 -3.15 15.16
N CYS A 133 10.77 -3.27 13.87
CA CYS A 133 11.42 -4.25 13.00
C CYS A 133 12.70 -3.61 12.46
N THR A 134 13.82 -4.19 12.85
CA THR A 134 15.16 -3.91 12.34
C THR A 134 15.14 -3.88 10.83
N THR A 135 15.68 -2.80 10.28
CA THR A 135 15.77 -2.42 8.87
C THR A 135 16.28 -3.56 7.99
N SER A 136 15.37 -4.30 7.38
CA SER A 136 15.68 -5.12 6.20
C SER A 136 15.56 -4.20 4.96
N PRO A 137 16.56 -4.14 4.07
CA PRO A 137 16.59 -3.19 2.96
C PRO A 137 15.50 -3.53 1.92
N CYS A 138 14.55 -2.63 1.76
CA CYS A 138 13.37 -2.84 0.90
C CYS A 138 13.62 -2.63 -0.60
N THR A 139 14.79 -2.17 -1.06
CA THR A 139 14.91 -1.69 -2.46
C THR A 139 16.20 -2.02 -3.22
N ALA A 140 17.13 -2.84 -2.69
CA ALA A 140 18.37 -3.16 -3.41
C ALA A 140 18.50 -4.62 -3.92
N ALA A 141 17.75 -5.57 -3.36
CA ALA A 141 17.95 -6.99 -3.67
C ALA A 141 17.21 -7.50 -4.92
N ALA A 142 16.19 -6.79 -5.42
CA ALA A 142 15.40 -7.25 -6.57
C ALA A 142 16.15 -7.16 -7.91
N ALA A 143 17.26 -6.41 -7.99
CA ALA A 143 18.07 -6.31 -9.21
C ALA A 143 19.24 -7.32 -9.27
N ALA A 144 19.50 -8.08 -8.21
CA ALA A 144 20.73 -8.90 -8.08
C ALA A 144 20.52 -10.42 -8.16
N THR A 145 19.31 -10.92 -8.44
CA THR A 145 19.08 -12.37 -8.51
C THR A 145 18.44 -12.78 -9.83
N VAL A 146 19.23 -12.72 -10.89
CA VAL A 146 19.05 -13.61 -12.04
C VAL A 146 19.93 -14.84 -11.79
N PRO A 147 19.39 -15.97 -11.28
CA PRO A 147 20.10 -17.24 -11.38
C PRO A 147 20.13 -17.64 -12.86
N GLY A 148 21.33 -17.90 -13.35
CA GLY A 148 21.64 -18.07 -14.75
C GLY A 148 20.74 -19.08 -15.48
N SER A 149 20.45 -18.75 -16.74
CA SER A 149 20.05 -19.72 -17.75
C SER A 149 20.95 -20.95 -17.66
N ALA A 150 20.34 -22.09 -17.32
CA ALA A 150 20.90 -23.40 -17.58
C ALA A 150 20.97 -23.61 -19.10
N THR A 151 22.02 -23.07 -19.71
CA THR A 151 22.42 -23.40 -21.08
C THR A 151 23.17 -24.72 -21.00
N LEU A 152 22.51 -25.82 -21.38
CA LEU A 152 23.18 -27.05 -21.74
C LEU A 152 24.00 -26.78 -23.01
N SER A 153 25.24 -26.34 -22.85
CA SER A 153 26.22 -26.30 -23.93
C SER A 153 27.51 -27.00 -23.50
N LEU A 154 27.71 -28.13 -24.17
CA LEU A 154 28.87 -29.01 -24.20
C LEU A 154 30.05 -28.32 -24.91
N GLU A 155 31.26 -28.42 -24.34
CA GLU A 155 32.60 -28.17 -24.95
C GLU A 155 32.88 -26.74 -25.50
N ALA A 156 34.04 -26.06 -25.36
CA ALA A 156 35.43 -26.36 -24.99
C ALA A 156 36.15 -25.00 -24.63
N PRO A 157 37.45 -24.99 -24.22
CA PRO A 157 38.02 -23.93 -23.36
C PRO A 157 38.92 -22.85 -24.04
N GLN A 158 39.16 -21.76 -23.27
CA GLN A 158 40.30 -20.79 -23.24
C GLN A 158 40.04 -19.33 -23.71
N PRO A 159 40.89 -18.33 -23.36
CA PRO A 159 41.38 -17.97 -22.02
C PRO A 159 41.33 -16.44 -21.71
N LEU A 160 41.33 -16.11 -20.41
CA LEU A 160 41.87 -14.91 -19.73
C LEU A 160 42.00 -13.60 -20.53
N HIS A 161 41.15 -12.60 -20.23
CA HIS A 161 41.54 -11.18 -20.12
C HIS A 161 40.72 -10.50 -19.02
N GLY A 162 41.42 -9.84 -18.09
CA GLY A 162 40.88 -9.31 -16.85
C GLY A 162 39.77 -8.28 -17.03
N ARG A 163 38.64 -8.54 -16.38
CA ARG A 163 37.62 -7.54 -16.08
C ARG A 163 37.40 -7.52 -14.57
N ARG A 164 37.93 -6.48 -13.95
CA ARG A 164 37.76 -6.12 -12.53
C ARG A 164 36.26 -6.07 -12.20
N PRO A 165 35.75 -6.77 -11.18
CA PRO A 165 34.32 -6.76 -10.89
C PRO A 165 33.93 -5.40 -10.31
N ARG A 166 33.01 -4.71 -11.00
CA ARG A 166 32.38 -3.45 -10.60
C ARG A 166 31.36 -3.63 -9.46
N GLN A 167 31.47 -4.74 -8.73
CA GLN A 167 30.44 -5.29 -7.83
C GLN A 167 30.66 -4.87 -6.37
N GLU A 168 31.90 -4.53 -5.97
CA GLU A 168 32.19 -4.05 -4.61
C GLU A 168 31.74 -2.59 -4.39
N GLN A 169 31.71 -1.75 -5.43
CA GLN A 169 31.31 -0.34 -5.30
C GLN A 169 29.78 -0.14 -5.22
N GLN A 170 28.98 -1.18 -5.51
CA GLN A 170 27.53 -1.15 -5.31
C GLN A 170 27.11 -1.62 -3.91
N LEU A 171 27.99 -2.31 -3.17
CA LEU A 171 27.68 -2.76 -1.81
C LEU A 171 27.82 -1.61 -0.79
N GLU A 172 28.84 -0.76 -0.92
CA GLU A 172 29.08 0.36 0.03
C GLU A 172 28.04 1.49 -0.07
N VAL A 173 27.38 1.68 -1.22
CA VAL A 173 26.33 2.72 -1.35
C VAL A 173 25.00 2.25 -0.75
N ALA A 174 24.76 0.93 -0.68
CA ALA A 174 23.54 0.38 -0.11
C ALA A 174 23.54 0.40 1.43
N GLU A 175 24.71 0.42 2.08
CA GLU A 175 24.83 0.37 3.54
C GLU A 175 24.65 1.74 4.23
N VAL A 176 24.82 2.85 3.51
CA VAL A 176 24.71 4.22 4.09
C VAL A 176 23.25 4.70 4.22
N ALA A 177 22.27 3.99 3.62
CA ALA A 177 20.84 4.32 3.73
C ALA A 177 20.14 3.65 4.93
N VAL A 178 20.84 2.82 5.71
CA VAL A 178 20.25 1.82 6.61
C VAL A 178 19.78 2.38 7.97
N GLY A 179 20.12 3.63 8.33
CA GLY A 179 19.81 4.19 9.66
C GLY A 179 18.87 5.39 9.69
N LYS A 180 18.44 5.92 8.54
CA LYS A 180 17.52 7.06 8.54
C LYS A 180 16.10 6.55 8.69
N GLY A 181 15.62 6.54 9.94
CA GLY A 181 14.18 6.40 10.19
C GLY A 181 13.42 7.33 9.25
N LEU A 182 12.39 6.79 8.58
CA LEU A 182 11.55 7.56 7.66
C LEU A 182 11.17 8.87 8.33
N LEU A 183 11.39 9.99 7.64
CA LEU A 183 10.94 11.28 8.16
C LEU A 183 9.40 11.21 8.36
N PRO A 184 8.84 11.87 9.38
CA PRO A 184 7.39 11.83 9.64
C PRO A 184 6.54 12.14 8.40
N GLY A 185 7.02 13.04 7.53
CA GLY A 185 6.39 13.36 6.26
C GLY A 185 6.41 12.20 5.26
N GLU A 186 7.52 11.48 5.11
CA GLU A 186 7.62 10.31 4.23
C GLU A 186 6.66 9.20 4.70
N ALA A 187 6.53 9.01 6.01
CA ALA A 187 5.61 8.03 6.57
C ALA A 187 4.14 8.40 6.27
N ALA A 188 3.79 9.68 6.32
CA ALA A 188 2.45 10.16 5.97
C ALA A 188 2.12 9.95 4.49
N VAL A 189 3.07 10.27 3.60
CA VAL A 189 2.94 10.03 2.15
C VAL A 189 2.81 8.53 1.86
N GLN A 190 3.57 7.67 2.53
CA GLN A 190 3.46 6.23 2.34
C GLN A 190 2.11 5.66 2.77
N ARG A 191 1.54 6.17 3.87
CA ARG A 191 0.18 5.82 4.30
C ARG A 191 -0.86 6.29 3.30
N LEU A 192 -0.69 7.48 2.71
CA LEU A 192 -1.55 7.98 1.64
C LEU A 192 -1.52 7.07 0.40
N ARG A 193 -0.31 6.67 -0.06
CA ARG A 193 -0.14 5.74 -1.18
C ARG A 193 -0.82 4.40 -0.90
N SER A 194 -0.65 3.88 0.32
CA SER A 194 -1.30 2.65 0.76
C SER A 194 -2.81 2.77 0.78
N LEU A 195 -3.35 3.87 1.31
CA LEU A 195 -4.78 4.14 1.34
C LEU A 195 -5.37 4.22 -0.06
N TRP A 196 -4.71 4.91 -0.99
CA TRP A 196 -5.10 4.95 -2.39
C TRP A 196 -5.14 3.54 -3.01
N ALA A 197 -4.08 2.76 -2.83
CA ALA A 197 -4.02 1.41 -3.37
C ALA A 197 -5.11 0.50 -2.78
N LEU A 198 -5.39 0.60 -1.48
CA LEU A 198 -6.49 -0.12 -0.83
C LEU A 198 -7.86 0.23 -1.45
N VAL A 199 -8.12 1.52 -1.67
CA VAL A 199 -9.37 1.97 -2.33
C VAL A 199 -9.46 1.42 -3.75
N MET A 200 -8.35 1.43 -4.50
CA MET A 200 -8.30 0.89 -5.87
C MET A 200 -8.57 -0.62 -5.94
N VAL A 201 -8.16 -1.39 -4.93
CA VAL A 201 -8.48 -2.82 -4.83
C VAL A 201 -9.87 -3.09 -4.20
N GLY A 202 -10.71 -2.06 -4.05
CA GLY A 202 -12.10 -2.21 -3.62
C GLY A 202 -12.32 -2.16 -2.10
N TRP A 203 -11.31 -1.81 -1.31
CA TRP A 203 -11.51 -1.58 0.12
C TRP A 203 -12.27 -0.30 0.37
N ARG A 204 -13.19 -0.34 1.34
CA ARG A 204 -13.99 0.82 1.76
C ARG A 204 -13.54 1.27 3.14
N PRO A 205 -12.58 2.21 3.25
CA PRO A 205 -12.15 2.73 4.54
C PRO A 205 -13.31 3.43 5.26
N ALA A 206 -13.31 3.34 6.58
CA ALA A 206 -14.17 4.20 7.39
C ALA A 206 -13.71 5.66 7.27
N ALA A 207 -14.66 6.61 7.30
CA ALA A 207 -14.38 8.04 7.23
C ALA A 207 -13.27 8.49 8.19
N ARG A 208 -13.33 8.04 9.45
CA ARG A 208 -12.32 8.32 10.47
C ARG A 208 -10.91 7.88 10.07
N THR A 209 -10.77 6.71 9.45
CA THR A 209 -9.46 6.20 9.01
C THR A 209 -8.88 7.06 7.90
N VAL A 210 -9.71 7.49 6.96
CA VAL A 210 -9.31 8.44 5.91
C VAL A 210 -8.82 9.74 6.54
N GLU A 211 -9.57 10.26 7.51
CA GLU A 211 -9.22 11.50 8.20
C GLU A 211 -7.89 11.40 8.96
N GLU A 212 -7.66 10.30 9.67
CA GLU A 212 -6.41 10.04 10.40
C GLU A 212 -5.19 9.95 9.45
N VAL A 213 -5.37 9.40 8.25
CA VAL A 213 -4.31 9.31 7.23
C VAL A 213 -4.08 10.63 6.51
N LEU A 214 -5.15 11.39 6.23
CA LEU A 214 -5.06 12.67 5.54
C LEU A 214 -4.60 13.80 6.46
N ALA A 215 -4.89 13.76 7.76
CA ALA A 215 -4.50 14.81 8.71
C ALA A 215 -3.01 15.22 8.64
N PRO A 216 -2.02 14.30 8.64
CA PRO A 216 -0.62 14.68 8.53
C PRO A 216 -0.21 15.17 7.13
N VAL A 217 -0.98 14.82 6.09
CA VAL A 217 -0.75 15.28 4.71
C VAL A 217 -1.41 16.64 4.46
N LEU A 218 -2.52 16.93 5.12
CA LEU A 218 -3.29 18.17 4.95
C LEU A 218 -3.24 18.95 6.27
N PRO A 219 -2.09 19.57 6.60
CA PRO A 219 -1.98 20.37 7.82
C PRO A 219 -3.08 21.45 7.81
N SER A 220 -3.71 21.64 8.97
CA SER A 220 -4.75 22.64 9.17
C SER A 220 -4.20 24.02 8.78
N CYS A 221 -4.88 24.72 7.86
CA CYS A 221 -4.57 26.11 7.53
C CYS A 221 -4.76 27.08 8.71
N ASP A 222 -5.36 26.61 9.81
CA ASP A 222 -5.61 27.41 11.01
C ASP A 222 -4.36 27.56 11.89
N ASP A 223 -3.31 26.78 11.63
CA ASP A 223 -2.05 26.89 12.35
C ASP A 223 -1.09 27.77 11.52
N ASP A 224 -0.75 28.98 12.02
CA ASP A 224 0.31 29.89 11.55
C ASP A 224 1.73 29.25 11.66
N VAL A 225 1.82 27.95 11.44
CA VAL A 225 3.06 27.21 11.36
C VAL A 225 3.61 27.51 9.98
N GLY A 226 4.70 28.29 9.94
CA GLY A 226 5.30 28.80 8.72
C GLY A 226 5.49 27.75 7.62
N ASP A 227 5.61 28.22 6.38
CA ASP A 227 5.65 27.47 5.11
C ASP A 227 6.55 26.21 5.07
N ASP A 228 7.43 26.03 6.06
CA ASP A 228 8.41 24.95 6.18
C ASP A 228 7.86 23.64 6.78
N ALA A 229 6.66 23.62 7.38
CA ALA A 229 6.11 22.41 8.02
C ALA A 229 5.31 21.50 7.06
N CYS A 230 5.02 21.96 5.85
CA CYS A 230 4.28 21.16 4.88
C CYS A 230 5.19 20.12 4.22
N THR A 231 4.90 18.82 4.41
CA THR A 231 5.58 17.77 3.65
C THR A 231 5.33 17.97 2.15
N PRO A 232 6.36 18.20 1.33
CA PRO A 232 6.16 18.41 -0.10
C PRO A 232 5.54 17.14 -0.73
N LEU A 233 4.51 17.35 -1.55
CA LEU A 233 3.90 16.30 -2.37
C LEU A 233 4.56 16.34 -3.75
N ASP A 234 4.96 15.17 -4.25
CA ASP A 234 5.36 15.03 -5.65
C ASP A 234 4.11 14.98 -6.57
N CYS A 235 4.35 15.01 -7.89
CA CYS A 235 3.29 14.99 -8.91
C CYS A 235 2.44 13.71 -8.85
N ASP A 236 3.08 12.57 -8.62
CA ASP A 236 2.41 11.27 -8.58
C ASP A 236 1.49 11.15 -7.36
N ASP A 237 1.95 11.62 -6.20
CA ASP A 237 1.20 11.63 -4.95
C ASP A 237 0.07 12.65 -4.96
N ALA A 238 0.27 13.79 -5.62
CA ALA A 238 -0.80 14.74 -5.88
C ALA A 238 -1.91 14.12 -6.74
N THR A 239 -1.54 13.37 -7.79
CA THR A 239 -2.48 12.67 -8.66
C THR A 239 -3.23 11.56 -7.92
N ARG A 240 -2.52 10.80 -7.06
CA ARG A 240 -3.11 9.77 -6.19
C ARG A 240 -4.07 10.39 -5.19
N LEU A 241 -3.70 11.51 -4.56
CA LEU A 241 -4.56 12.25 -3.65
C LEU A 241 -5.84 12.71 -4.35
N PHE A 242 -5.72 13.27 -5.56
CA PHE A 242 -6.88 13.71 -6.34
C PHE A 242 -7.82 12.54 -6.68
N SER A 243 -7.25 11.43 -7.13
CA SER A 243 -7.99 10.20 -7.43
C SER A 243 -8.70 9.64 -6.19
N LEU A 244 -8.02 9.65 -5.05
CA LEU A 244 -8.57 9.22 -3.77
C LEU A 244 -9.73 10.12 -3.33
N LEU A 245 -9.58 11.43 -3.40
CA LEU A 245 -10.66 12.39 -3.09
C LEU A 245 -11.88 12.20 -4.00
N ALA A 246 -11.67 11.85 -5.27
CA ALA A 246 -12.76 11.57 -6.21
C ALA A 246 -13.51 10.25 -5.92
N MET A 247 -12.85 9.25 -5.36
CA MET A 247 -13.43 7.93 -5.09
C MET A 247 -14.05 7.79 -3.69
N LEU A 248 -13.64 8.62 -2.74
CA LEU A 248 -14.10 8.51 -1.36
C LEU A 248 -15.56 8.99 -1.21
N PRO A 249 -16.37 8.32 -0.37
CA PRO A 249 -17.73 8.77 -0.09
C PRO A 249 -17.69 10.16 0.55
N GLN A 250 -18.34 11.13 -0.10
CA GLN A 250 -18.35 12.54 0.33
C GLN A 250 -18.93 12.75 1.73
N GLU A 251 -19.75 11.82 2.21
CA GLU A 251 -20.36 11.85 3.55
C GLU A 251 -19.31 11.77 4.68
N GLY A 252 -18.11 11.25 4.40
CA GLY A 252 -17.07 11.03 5.39
C GLY A 252 -16.00 12.12 5.48
N LEU A 253 -15.90 13.00 4.49
CA LEU A 253 -14.87 14.04 4.42
C LEU A 253 -15.49 15.39 4.73
N THR A 254 -14.97 16.10 5.73
CA THR A 254 -15.38 17.49 5.95
C THR A 254 -15.10 18.29 4.67
N VAL A 255 -16.07 19.11 4.25
CA VAL A 255 -15.97 19.97 3.05
C VAL A 255 -14.66 20.77 3.06
N LYS A 256 -14.21 21.21 4.24
CA LYS A 256 -12.93 21.88 4.45
C LYS A 256 -11.72 21.04 4.04
N ARG A 257 -11.64 19.77 4.48
CA ARG A 257 -10.52 18.87 4.14
C ARG A 257 -10.52 18.44 2.69
N PHE A 258 -11.71 18.21 2.12
CA PHE A 258 -11.83 17.95 0.69
C PHE A 258 -11.29 19.13 -0.13
N GLY A 259 -11.73 20.35 0.18
CA GLY A 259 -11.25 21.57 -0.48
C GLY A 259 -9.74 21.75 -0.34
N LEU A 260 -9.21 21.57 0.87
CA LEU A 260 -7.78 21.66 1.14
C LEU A 260 -6.97 20.62 0.35
N GLY A 261 -7.45 19.38 0.29
CA GLY A 261 -6.82 18.31 -0.49
C GLY A 261 -6.80 18.61 -1.98
N CYS A 262 -7.89 19.13 -2.54
CA CYS A 262 -7.95 19.54 -3.94
C CYS A 262 -6.99 20.70 -4.25
N MET A 263 -6.93 21.72 -3.39
CA MET A 263 -6.01 22.84 -3.56
C MET A 263 -4.55 22.37 -3.50
N ARG A 264 -4.21 21.53 -2.52
CA ARG A 264 -2.83 21.01 -2.35
C ARG A 264 -2.39 20.16 -3.54
N ALA A 265 -3.27 19.28 -4.02
CA ALA A 265 -3.01 18.49 -5.21
C ALA A 265 -2.82 19.38 -6.44
N ALA A 266 -3.69 20.38 -6.63
CA ALA A 266 -3.60 21.32 -7.75
C ALA A 266 -2.30 22.15 -7.71
N ASP A 267 -1.87 22.61 -6.53
CA ASP A 267 -0.63 23.37 -6.38
C ASP A 267 0.61 22.51 -6.64
N ALA A 268 0.62 21.26 -6.19
CA ALA A 268 1.71 20.32 -6.49
C ALA A 268 1.79 20.02 -8.00
N LEU A 269 0.66 19.81 -8.66
CA LEU A 269 0.61 19.61 -10.12
C LEU A 269 1.04 20.85 -10.90
N ARG A 270 0.65 22.05 -10.45
CA ARG A 270 1.08 23.32 -11.06
C ARG A 270 2.59 23.51 -10.95
N LYS A 271 3.16 23.29 -9.75
CA LYS A 271 4.61 23.33 -9.53
C LYS A 271 5.37 22.35 -10.42
N ALA A 272 4.84 21.13 -10.60
CA ALA A 272 5.43 20.15 -11.49
C ALA A 272 5.40 20.60 -12.96
N ALA A 273 4.31 21.22 -13.42
CA ALA A 273 4.22 21.77 -14.77
C ALA A 273 5.20 22.93 -15.01
N GLU A 274 5.33 23.84 -14.05
CA GLU A 274 6.28 24.96 -14.13
C GLU A 274 7.74 24.49 -14.21
N MET A 275 8.10 23.36 -13.56
CA MET A 275 9.42 22.76 -13.68
C MET A 275 9.70 22.20 -15.08
N VAL A 276 8.68 21.69 -15.78
CA VAL A 276 8.81 21.18 -17.14
C VAL A 276 8.98 22.32 -18.14
N ASP A 277 8.23 23.41 -17.98
CA ASP A 277 8.29 24.58 -18.86
C ASP A 277 9.53 25.45 -18.61
N GLY A 278 10.03 25.49 -17.37
CA GLY A 278 11.26 26.18 -16.97
C GLY A 278 12.55 25.47 -17.41
N GLY A 279 12.47 24.19 -17.78
CA GLY A 279 13.55 23.40 -18.40
C GLY A 279 13.80 23.78 -19.85
N GLY A 280 13.59 25.05 -20.19
CA GLY A 280 13.77 25.65 -21.49
C GLY A 280 15.05 25.14 -22.12
N ILE A 281 14.83 24.41 -23.22
CA ILE A 281 15.68 24.29 -24.38
C ILE A 281 16.43 25.60 -24.50
N SER A 282 17.61 25.69 -23.88
CA SER A 282 18.50 26.82 -24.08
C SER A 282 18.93 26.67 -25.51
N SER A 283 18.16 27.31 -26.38
CA SER A 283 18.43 27.62 -27.76
C SER A 283 19.93 27.73 -27.89
N ILE A 284 20.56 26.64 -28.37
CA ILE A 284 21.92 26.64 -28.87
C ILE A 284 21.89 27.73 -29.91
N GLY A 285 22.39 28.89 -29.52
CA GLY A 285 22.42 30.07 -30.35
C GLY A 285 23.02 29.65 -31.67
N GLY A 286 22.19 29.65 -32.71
CA GLY A 286 22.66 29.68 -34.07
C GLY A 286 23.56 30.89 -34.17
N GLY A 287 24.87 30.66 -34.03
CA GLY A 287 25.90 31.56 -34.48
C GLY A 287 25.72 31.69 -35.98
N ALA A 288 24.87 32.63 -36.38
CA ALA A 288 24.85 33.14 -37.73
C ALA A 288 26.22 33.77 -37.96
N SER A 289 27.07 33.03 -38.67
CA SER A 289 28.34 33.50 -39.20
C SER A 289 28.07 34.71 -40.08
N SER A 290 28.36 35.90 -39.55
CA SER A 290 28.48 37.11 -40.34
C SER A 290 29.94 37.30 -40.74
N SER A 291 30.15 37.34 -42.06
CA SER A 291 31.33 37.81 -42.80
C SER A 291 32.45 36.80 -43.06
#